data_AF-A0A382DJ61-F1
#
_entry.id   AF-A0A382DJ61-F1
#
_cell.length_a   1.000
_cell.length_b   1.000
_cell.length_c   1.000
_cell.angle_alpha   90.00
_cell.angle_beta   90.00
_cell.angle_gamma   90.00
#
_symmetry.space_group_name_H-M   'P 1'
#
loop_
_entity.id
_entity.type
_entity.pdbx_description
1 polymer ?
#
loop_
_entity_poly.entity_id
_entity_poly.type
_entity_poly.pdbx_seq_one_letter_code
_entity_poly.pdbx_strand_id
1 'polypeptide(L)'
;MATAAGWMSAASFIAMAGMMSFMGRDGAMYLMGWTGGYVLLALLLAPYLRKFGKYTVPDFVGERYYSKTARVVALVCAIFVSFTYVAGQMRGVGVVFSRFLEVQVELGVVIGMVIVFFYAVLGGQKGITYTQVAQYCVLIFAYMVPAFFISFQMTGNPIPQLGFGAELKPEYLGDSLPGTHLLDKLDGLSTELGFTAYTGRGSKSVIDVFCITLALMVGTAGLPHVITRFFTVPKVRDARISAGWALLFIVILYATAPAIAAFARTNLITTVSNSEYKEVPGWFKKWEDTKLIAWLDKNNDGKIQYYKGKPFEKSKDNKAVVFKVDDKGKLIKGEHGQKIVLNKPTETKNELYIDRDIIVLANPEIANLPAWVIALVAAGGLAAALSTAAGLLLVISSSISHD
;
A
#
# COMPACT_ATOMS: atom_id res chain seq x y z
N MET A 1 10.50 -17.55 -0.74
CA MET A 1 10.42 -16.45 0.26
C MET A 1 11.01 -15.16 -0.28
N ALA A 2 12.31 -15.08 -0.62
CA ALA A 2 12.91 -13.85 -1.13
C ALA A 2 12.14 -13.23 -2.32
N THR A 3 11.79 -14.02 -3.34
CA THR A 3 10.98 -13.51 -4.49
C THR A 3 9.63 -12.95 -4.05
N ALA A 4 8.97 -13.56 -3.07
CA ALA A 4 7.74 -13.02 -2.50
C ALA A 4 7.99 -11.71 -1.75
N ALA A 5 9.09 -11.61 -1.00
CA ALA A 5 9.52 -10.37 -0.33
C ALA A 5 9.78 -9.21 -1.31
N GLY A 6 10.38 -9.51 -2.47
CA GLY A 6 10.62 -8.51 -3.52
C GLY A 6 9.36 -8.16 -4.32
N TRP A 7 8.37 -9.04 -4.30
CA TRP A 7 7.05 -8.77 -4.85
C TRP A 7 6.19 -7.93 -3.91
N MET A 8 6.26 -8.23 -2.62
CA MET A 8 5.57 -7.53 -1.54
C MET A 8 6.26 -6.20 -1.24
N SER A 9 5.84 -5.18 -1.97
CA SER A 9 6.37 -3.84 -1.83
C SER A 9 5.49 -2.97 -0.94
N ALA A 10 5.90 -1.72 -0.69
CA ALA A 10 5.03 -0.73 -0.06
C ALA A 10 3.70 -0.57 -0.82
N ALA A 11 3.70 -0.77 -2.15
CA ALA A 11 2.48 -0.74 -2.93
C ALA A 11 1.51 -1.88 -2.55
N SER A 12 2.02 -3.08 -2.30
CA SER A 12 1.19 -4.23 -1.91
C SER A 12 0.76 -4.17 -0.44
N PHE A 13 1.68 -3.79 0.46
CA PHE A 13 1.41 -3.77 1.90
C PHE A 13 0.60 -2.55 2.32
N ILE A 14 0.90 -1.36 1.78
CA ILE A 14 0.30 -0.09 2.20
C ILE A 14 -0.79 0.33 1.21
N ALA A 15 -0.41 0.54 -0.05
CA ALA A 15 -1.27 1.21 -1.01
C ALA A 15 -2.44 0.34 -1.50
N MET A 16 -2.29 -0.99 -1.59
CA MET A 16 -3.35 -1.87 -2.09
C MET A 16 -4.60 -1.81 -1.23
N ALA A 17 -4.49 -2.13 0.06
CA ALA A 17 -5.61 -2.10 0.98
C ALA A 17 -6.16 -0.67 1.14
N GLY A 18 -5.29 0.35 1.08
CA GLY A 18 -5.70 1.74 0.95
C GLY A 18 -6.59 1.99 -0.27
N MET A 19 -6.13 1.66 -1.47
CA MET A 19 -6.92 1.82 -2.69
C MET A 19 -8.23 1.04 -2.63
N MET A 20 -8.23 -0.20 -2.17
CA MET A 20 -9.44 -1.03 -2.04
C MET A 20 -10.43 -0.43 -1.03
N SER A 21 -9.96 0.14 0.07
CA SER A 21 -10.81 0.76 1.10
C SER A 21 -11.61 1.96 0.55
N PHE A 22 -11.03 2.72 -0.39
CA PHE A 22 -11.70 3.87 -1.01
C PHE A 22 -12.39 3.58 -2.34
N MET A 23 -11.92 2.59 -3.09
CA MET A 23 -12.47 2.23 -4.42
C MET A 23 -13.49 1.09 -4.36
N GLY A 24 -13.60 0.39 -3.23
CA GLY A 24 -14.47 -0.78 -3.07
C GLY A 24 -14.16 -1.85 -4.10
N ARG A 25 -15.21 -2.38 -4.74
CA ARG A 25 -15.13 -3.43 -5.77
C ARG A 25 -14.19 -3.10 -6.92
N ASP A 26 -14.13 -1.85 -7.37
CA ASP A 26 -13.24 -1.45 -8.48
C ASP A 26 -11.76 -1.63 -8.09
N GLY A 27 -11.43 -1.61 -6.79
CA GLY A 27 -10.09 -1.91 -6.30
C GLY A 27 -9.64 -3.35 -6.56
N ALA A 28 -10.56 -4.30 -6.74
CA ALA A 28 -10.25 -5.71 -6.98
C ALA A 28 -9.49 -5.94 -8.31
N MET A 29 -9.58 -5.02 -9.27
CA MET A 29 -8.81 -5.10 -10.53
C MET A 29 -7.30 -5.05 -10.28
N TYR A 30 -6.85 -4.31 -9.26
CA TYR A 30 -5.43 -4.27 -8.88
C TYR A 30 -4.98 -5.60 -8.29
N LEU A 31 -5.83 -6.21 -7.44
CA LEU A 31 -5.59 -7.52 -6.86
C LEU A 31 -5.46 -8.60 -7.96
N MET A 32 -6.42 -8.64 -8.89
CA MET A 32 -6.42 -9.60 -9.99
C MET A 32 -5.26 -9.37 -10.97
N GLY A 33 -5.00 -8.11 -11.33
CA GLY A 33 -3.95 -7.75 -12.27
C GLY A 33 -2.56 -8.13 -11.75
N TRP A 34 -2.24 -7.77 -10.50
CA TRP A 34 -0.94 -8.08 -9.92
C TRP A 34 -0.77 -9.58 -9.65
N THR A 35 -1.79 -10.29 -9.15
CA THR A 35 -1.68 -11.76 -8.96
C THR A 35 -1.52 -12.49 -10.27
N GLY A 36 -2.33 -12.13 -11.28
CA GLY A 36 -2.22 -12.71 -12.61
C GLY A 36 -0.87 -12.42 -13.26
N GLY A 37 -0.29 -11.24 -13.02
CA GLY A 37 1.03 -10.90 -13.58
C GLY A 37 2.15 -11.74 -13.00
N TYR A 38 2.07 -12.07 -11.70
CA TYR A 38 3.00 -13.03 -11.10
C TYR A 38 2.84 -14.43 -11.71
N VAL A 39 1.60 -14.88 -11.91
CA VAL A 39 1.32 -16.19 -12.54
C VAL A 39 1.87 -16.22 -13.97
N LEU A 40 1.66 -15.15 -14.74
CA LEU A 40 2.20 -15.00 -16.10
C LEU A 40 3.72 -15.07 -16.10
N LEU A 41 4.38 -14.34 -15.19
CA LEU A 41 5.82 -14.40 -15.02
C LEU A 41 6.30 -15.81 -14.66
N ALA A 42 5.65 -16.46 -13.69
CA ALA A 42 6.04 -17.77 -13.18
C ALA A 42 5.92 -18.87 -14.23
N LEU A 43 4.85 -18.83 -15.05
CA LEU A 43 4.57 -19.86 -16.04
C LEU A 43 5.27 -19.59 -17.39
N LEU A 44 5.24 -18.35 -17.87
CA LEU A 44 5.68 -18.02 -19.24
C LEU A 44 7.10 -17.45 -19.32
N LEU A 45 7.60 -16.78 -18.28
CA LEU A 45 8.90 -16.11 -18.35
C LEU A 45 9.99 -16.87 -17.59
N ALA A 46 9.72 -17.27 -16.34
CA ALA A 46 10.73 -17.84 -15.44
C ALA A 46 11.49 -19.07 -16.03
N PRO A 47 10.85 -20.05 -16.69
CA PRO A 47 11.56 -21.21 -17.25
C PRO A 47 12.49 -20.85 -18.42
N TYR A 48 12.10 -19.89 -19.26
CA TYR A 48 12.86 -19.49 -20.45
C TYR A 48 14.04 -18.59 -20.08
N LEU A 49 13.82 -17.64 -19.17
CA LEU A 49 14.87 -16.77 -18.66
C LEU A 49 15.98 -17.60 -18.01
N ARG A 50 15.65 -18.64 -17.25
CA ARG A 50 16.67 -19.52 -16.67
C ARG A 50 17.44 -20.33 -17.72
N LYS A 51 16.80 -20.74 -18.82
CA LYS A 51 17.48 -21.46 -19.92
C LYS A 51 18.48 -20.56 -20.67
N PHE A 52 18.22 -19.25 -20.74
CA PHE A 52 19.13 -18.29 -21.37
C PHE A 52 20.41 -18.03 -20.56
N GLY A 53 20.38 -18.20 -19.24
CA GLY A 53 21.59 -18.19 -18.40
C GLY A 53 22.33 -16.84 -18.29
N LYS A 54 21.71 -15.74 -18.74
CA LYS A 54 22.25 -14.37 -18.63
C LYS A 54 21.83 -13.70 -17.33
N TYR A 55 22.48 -12.60 -16.97
CA TYR A 55 22.30 -11.95 -15.66
C TYR A 55 21.36 -10.75 -15.70
N THR A 56 21.15 -10.12 -16.86
CA THR A 56 20.32 -8.91 -17.02
C THR A 56 19.19 -9.10 -18.06
N VAL A 57 18.12 -8.31 -17.93
CA VAL A 57 17.03 -8.27 -18.92
C VAL A 57 17.46 -7.61 -20.24
N PRO A 58 18.23 -6.50 -20.23
CA PRO A 58 18.74 -5.92 -21.47
C PRO A 58 19.62 -6.88 -22.28
N ASP A 59 20.48 -7.68 -21.62
CA ASP A 59 21.26 -8.73 -22.28
C ASP A 59 20.38 -9.75 -23.00
N PHE A 60 19.32 -10.20 -22.32
CA PHE A 60 18.37 -11.13 -22.91
C PHE A 60 17.73 -10.55 -24.19
N VAL A 61 17.34 -9.28 -24.18
CA VAL A 61 16.77 -8.62 -25.37
C VAL A 61 17.82 -8.45 -26.48
N GLY A 62 19.03 -8.03 -26.13
CA GLY A 62 20.14 -7.84 -27.06
C GLY A 62 20.49 -9.12 -27.81
N GLU A 63 20.59 -10.25 -27.10
CA GLU A 63 20.88 -11.55 -27.71
C GLU A 63 19.68 -12.12 -28.46
N ARG A 64 18.46 -11.96 -27.94
CA ARG A 64 17.25 -12.50 -28.58
C ARG A 64 17.02 -11.92 -29.97
N TYR A 65 17.37 -10.65 -30.17
CA TYR A 65 17.23 -9.91 -31.42
C TYR A 65 18.56 -9.64 -32.13
N TYR A 66 19.68 -10.17 -31.62
CA TYR A 66 21.03 -9.97 -32.16
C TYR A 66 21.38 -8.48 -32.43
N SER A 67 20.92 -7.56 -31.57
CA SER A 67 21.01 -6.12 -31.80
C SER A 67 21.51 -5.35 -30.58
N LYS A 68 22.61 -4.61 -30.77
CA LYS A 68 23.15 -3.68 -29.76
C LYS A 68 22.17 -2.54 -29.46
N THR A 69 21.46 -2.06 -30.48
CA THR A 69 20.45 -1.00 -30.31
C THR A 69 19.29 -1.47 -29.43
N ALA A 70 18.84 -2.72 -29.61
CA ALA A 70 17.77 -3.29 -28.79
C ALA A 70 18.20 -3.45 -27.31
N ARG A 71 19.46 -3.82 -27.05
CA ARG A 71 20.05 -3.85 -25.70
C ARG A 71 20.02 -2.47 -25.04
N VAL A 72 20.49 -1.43 -25.74
CA VAL A 72 20.51 -0.05 -25.22
C VAL A 72 19.11 0.48 -24.92
N VAL A 73 18.14 0.23 -25.82
CA VAL A 73 16.74 0.62 -25.58
C VAL A 73 16.17 -0.09 -24.35
N ALA A 74 16.41 -1.41 -24.21
CA ALA A 74 15.98 -2.17 -23.05
C ALA A 74 16.62 -1.68 -21.75
N LEU A 75 17.90 -1.28 -21.79
CA LEU A 75 18.61 -0.68 -20.67
C LEU A 75 17.96 0.62 -20.21
N VAL A 76 17.71 1.56 -21.14
CA VAL A 76 17.07 2.84 -20.84
C VAL A 76 15.67 2.62 -20.24
N CYS A 77 14.88 1.71 -20.82
CA CYS A 77 13.57 1.35 -20.30
C CYS A 77 13.65 0.75 -18.89
N ALA A 78 14.59 -0.18 -18.64
CA ALA A 78 14.77 -0.79 -17.34
C ALA A 78 15.15 0.22 -16.26
N ILE A 79 16.06 1.15 -16.59
CA ILE A 79 16.46 2.25 -15.70
C ILE A 79 15.27 3.16 -15.41
N PHE A 80 14.55 3.61 -16.44
CA PHE A 80 13.40 4.52 -16.30
C PHE A 80 12.28 3.92 -15.42
N VAL A 81 11.92 2.66 -15.68
CA VAL A 81 10.91 1.95 -14.89
C VAL A 81 11.37 1.75 -13.45
N SER A 82 12.64 1.37 -13.26
CA SER A 82 13.19 1.13 -11.91
C SER A 82 13.22 2.41 -11.08
N PHE A 83 13.64 3.55 -11.63
CA PHE A 83 13.62 4.84 -10.94
C PHE A 83 12.22 5.30 -10.56
N THR A 84 11.28 5.21 -11.51
CA THR A 84 9.87 5.57 -11.25
C THR A 84 9.30 4.72 -10.12
N TYR A 85 9.65 3.44 -10.09
CA TYR A 85 9.16 2.52 -9.06
C TYR A 85 9.84 2.75 -7.70
N VAL A 86 11.15 3.06 -7.66
CA VAL A 86 11.86 3.43 -6.42
C VAL A 86 11.19 4.64 -5.77
N ALA A 87 10.79 5.66 -6.54
CA ALA A 87 10.13 6.84 -6.00
C ALA A 87 8.84 6.50 -5.23
N GLY A 88 8.02 5.58 -5.77
CA GLY A 88 6.83 5.07 -5.08
C GLY A 88 7.16 4.32 -3.78
N GLN A 89 8.21 3.50 -3.78
CA GLN A 89 8.65 2.79 -2.56
C GLN A 89 9.18 3.75 -1.49
N MET A 90 9.92 4.78 -1.90
CA MET A 90 10.44 5.79 -1.00
C MET A 90 9.32 6.55 -0.30
N ARG A 91 8.22 6.89 -1.00
CA ARG A 91 7.03 7.47 -0.36
C ARG A 91 6.49 6.56 0.74
N GLY A 92 6.41 5.25 0.50
CA GLY A 92 6.01 4.27 1.52
C GLY A 92 6.92 4.29 2.76
N VAL A 93 8.24 4.33 2.55
CA VAL A 93 9.23 4.49 3.65
C VAL A 93 8.97 5.80 4.41
N GLY A 94 8.74 6.90 3.70
CA GLY A 94 8.46 8.21 4.28
C GLY A 94 7.20 8.23 5.13
N VAL A 95 6.11 7.61 4.67
CA VAL A 95 4.86 7.51 5.43
C VAL A 95 5.09 6.74 6.73
N VAL A 96 5.81 5.61 6.68
CA VAL A 96 6.11 4.82 7.88
C VAL A 96 7.00 5.61 8.84
N PHE A 97 8.11 6.20 8.38
CA PHE A 97 8.99 6.98 9.27
C PHE A 97 8.35 8.24 9.81
N SER A 98 7.47 8.89 9.04
CA SER A 98 6.74 10.07 9.50
C SER A 98 5.92 9.76 10.75
N ARG A 99 5.39 8.53 10.85
CA ARG A 99 4.62 8.10 12.02
C ARG A 99 5.49 7.84 13.24
N PHE A 100 6.69 7.27 13.08
CA PHE A 100 7.54 6.82 14.20
C PHE A 100 8.48 7.88 14.73
N LEU A 101 9.06 8.65 13.82
CA LEU A 101 9.97 9.74 14.18
C LEU A 101 9.19 11.05 14.38
N GLU A 102 7.88 11.07 14.11
CA GLU A 102 7.01 12.26 14.14
C GLU A 102 7.58 13.41 13.29
N VAL A 103 8.25 13.03 12.20
CA VAL A 103 8.87 13.93 11.21
C VAL A 103 8.00 14.06 9.98
N GLN A 104 8.26 15.08 9.16
CA GLN A 104 7.59 15.24 7.87
C GLN A 104 7.94 14.08 6.93
N VAL A 105 7.00 13.67 6.07
CA VAL A 105 7.15 12.56 5.12
C VAL A 105 8.41 12.73 4.27
N GLU A 106 8.71 13.95 3.83
CA GLU A 106 9.91 14.27 3.04
C GLU A 106 11.21 13.94 3.78
N LEU A 107 11.29 14.25 5.07
CA LEU A 107 12.46 13.94 5.89
C LEU A 107 12.53 12.43 6.18
N GLY A 108 11.38 11.78 6.37
CA GLY A 108 11.29 10.32 6.47
C GLY A 108 11.81 9.61 5.21
N VAL A 109 11.51 10.13 4.01
CA VAL A 109 12.05 9.63 2.74
C VAL A 109 13.57 9.70 2.71
N VAL A 110 14.16 10.85 3.11
CA VAL A 110 15.61 11.06 3.10
C VAL A 110 16.31 10.08 4.04
N ILE A 111 15.81 9.91 5.26
CA ILE A 111 16.35 8.94 6.22
C ILE A 111 16.30 7.52 5.63
N GLY A 112 15.16 7.15 5.06
CA GLY A 112 14.99 5.87 4.39
C GLY A 112 16.00 5.64 3.27
N MET A 113 16.20 6.64 2.41
CA MET A 113 17.14 6.56 1.30
C MET A 113 18.58 6.34 1.78
N VAL A 114 19.01 7.05 2.83
CA VAL A 114 20.34 6.88 3.43
C VAL A 114 20.51 5.46 3.97
N ILE A 115 19.52 4.94 4.71
CA ILE A 115 19.56 3.58 5.25
C ILE A 115 19.66 2.55 4.13
N VAL A 116 18.80 2.66 3.11
CA VAL A 116 18.82 1.77 1.94
C VAL A 116 20.17 1.80 1.25
N PHE A 117 20.72 2.98 1.03
CA PHE A 117 22.02 3.15 0.39
C PHE A 117 23.13 2.39 1.14
N PHE A 118 23.23 2.58 2.46
CA PHE A 118 24.27 1.92 3.27
C PHE A 118 24.21 0.39 3.18
N TYR A 119 23.05 -0.23 3.42
CA TYR A 119 23.00 -1.70 3.39
C TYR A 119 22.97 -2.28 1.97
N ALA A 120 22.50 -1.54 0.96
CA ALA A 120 22.53 -2.00 -0.43
C ALA A 120 23.97 -2.06 -0.95
N VAL A 121 24.79 -1.05 -0.64
CA VAL A 121 26.21 -0.99 -1.01
C VAL A 121 27.01 -2.08 -0.29
N LEU A 122 26.78 -2.26 1.02
CA LEU A 122 27.53 -3.23 1.83
C LEU A 122 27.08 -4.69 1.62
N GLY A 123 25.80 -4.92 1.29
CA GLY A 123 25.19 -6.25 1.34
C GLY A 123 25.38 -7.12 0.08
N GLY A 124 25.53 -6.51 -1.10
CA GLY A 124 25.56 -7.24 -2.38
C GLY A 124 24.32 -8.12 -2.64
N GLN A 125 24.30 -8.88 -3.75
CA GLN A 125 23.11 -9.69 -4.10
C GLN A 125 22.77 -10.77 -3.06
N LYS A 126 23.78 -11.39 -2.43
CA LYS A 126 23.57 -12.42 -1.41
C LYS A 126 23.02 -11.85 -0.11
N GLY A 127 23.59 -10.75 0.40
CA GLY A 127 23.11 -10.12 1.63
C GLY A 127 21.69 -9.56 1.50
N ILE A 128 21.38 -8.95 0.35
CA ILE A 128 20.02 -8.48 0.05
C ILE A 128 19.02 -9.65 0.05
N THR A 129 19.42 -10.83 -0.44
CA THR A 129 18.52 -12.00 -0.46
C THR A 129 18.18 -12.49 0.95
N TYR A 130 19.15 -12.57 1.86
CA TYR A 130 18.91 -13.00 3.25
C TYR A 130 18.07 -11.98 4.03
N THR A 131 18.39 -10.69 3.91
CA THR A 131 17.62 -9.61 4.55
C THR A 131 16.17 -9.62 4.06
N GLN A 132 15.93 -9.89 2.79
CA GLN A 132 14.59 -10.00 2.23
C GLN A 132 13.78 -11.19 2.76
N VAL A 133 14.43 -12.33 3.02
CA VAL A 133 13.73 -13.45 3.68
C VAL A 133 13.28 -13.05 5.08
N ALA A 134 14.15 -12.40 5.85
CA ALA A 134 13.79 -11.89 7.18
C ALA A 134 12.68 -10.82 7.11
N GLN A 135 12.79 -9.87 6.17
CA GLN A 135 11.77 -8.84 5.93
C GLN A 135 10.42 -9.44 5.54
N TYR A 136 10.40 -10.51 4.73
CA TYR A 136 9.17 -11.21 4.40
C TYR A 136 8.48 -11.78 5.63
N CYS A 137 9.23 -12.42 6.53
CA CYS A 137 8.67 -12.94 7.78
C CYS A 137 8.06 -11.80 8.61
N VAL A 138 8.79 -10.72 8.83
CA VAL A 138 8.29 -9.56 9.58
C VAL A 138 7.03 -8.98 8.92
N LEU A 139 7.06 -8.80 7.61
CA LEU A 139 5.96 -8.26 6.82
C LEU A 139 4.70 -9.13 6.92
N ILE A 140 4.81 -10.45 6.73
CA ILE A 140 3.63 -11.31 6.75
C ILE A 140 3.02 -11.39 8.15
N PHE A 141 3.83 -11.45 9.21
CA PHE A 141 3.35 -11.38 10.58
C PHE A 141 2.68 -10.03 10.86
N ALA A 142 3.30 -8.94 10.44
CA ALA A 142 2.79 -7.58 10.59
C ALA A 142 1.47 -7.34 9.86
N TYR A 143 1.22 -8.03 8.75
CA TYR A 143 -0.05 -7.92 8.03
C TYR A 143 -1.14 -8.80 8.65
N MET A 144 -0.79 -10.04 9.02
CA MET A 144 -1.76 -11.05 9.45
C MET A 144 -2.21 -10.86 10.90
N VAL A 145 -1.31 -10.52 11.81
CA VAL A 145 -1.62 -10.35 13.25
C VAL A 145 -2.74 -9.33 13.49
N PRO A 146 -2.66 -8.07 13.01
CA PRO A 146 -3.78 -7.12 13.17
C PRO A 146 -5.05 -7.59 12.45
N ALA A 147 -4.93 -8.25 11.29
CA ALA A 147 -6.08 -8.77 10.57
C ALA A 147 -6.83 -9.84 11.38
N PHE A 148 -6.11 -10.74 12.07
CA PHE A 148 -6.69 -11.74 12.96
C PHE A 148 -7.39 -11.09 14.16
N PHE A 149 -6.73 -10.14 14.84
CA PHE A 149 -7.32 -9.44 15.98
C PHE A 149 -8.57 -8.65 15.61
N ILE A 150 -8.52 -7.89 14.52
CA ILE A 150 -9.64 -7.05 14.08
C ILE A 150 -10.79 -7.93 13.58
N SER A 151 -10.50 -8.99 12.82
CA SER A 151 -11.53 -9.96 12.41
C SER A 151 -12.23 -10.57 13.63
N PHE A 152 -11.47 -10.97 14.65
CA PHE A 152 -12.02 -11.54 15.87
C PHE A 152 -12.85 -10.51 16.67
N GLN A 153 -12.40 -9.25 16.74
CA GLN A 153 -13.15 -8.18 17.40
C GLN A 153 -14.44 -7.86 16.66
N MET A 154 -14.40 -7.70 15.34
CA MET A 154 -15.57 -7.25 14.57
C MET A 154 -16.59 -8.35 14.28
N THR A 155 -16.13 -9.58 14.00
CA THR A 155 -16.99 -10.68 13.51
C THR A 155 -16.92 -11.95 14.36
N GLY A 156 -16.01 -12.01 15.32
CA GLY A 156 -15.80 -13.23 16.13
C GLY A 156 -15.08 -14.37 15.42
N ASN A 157 -14.90 -14.28 14.09
CA ASN A 157 -14.12 -15.26 13.35
C ASN A 157 -12.64 -14.86 13.39
N PRO A 158 -11.74 -15.74 13.87
CA PRO A 158 -10.32 -15.44 13.87
C PRO A 158 -9.72 -15.36 12.47
N ILE A 159 -10.34 -15.95 11.43
CA ILE A 159 -9.80 -15.96 10.07
C ILE A 159 -10.38 -14.77 9.28
N PRO A 160 -9.58 -13.76 8.88
CA PRO A 160 -10.06 -12.53 8.24
C PRO A 160 -10.76 -12.76 6.91
N GLN A 161 -10.40 -13.81 6.17
CA GLN A 161 -11.09 -14.17 4.93
C GLN A 161 -12.53 -14.65 5.18
N LEU A 162 -12.75 -15.34 6.30
CA LEU A 162 -14.09 -15.77 6.71
C LEU A 162 -14.83 -14.61 7.41
N GLY A 163 -14.12 -13.82 8.23
CA GLY A 163 -14.63 -12.61 8.85
C GLY A 163 -15.11 -11.57 7.84
N PHE A 164 -14.48 -11.50 6.66
CA PHE A 164 -14.90 -10.62 5.58
C PHE A 164 -16.36 -10.84 5.14
N GLY A 165 -16.84 -12.09 5.18
CA GLY A 165 -18.23 -12.45 4.86
C GLY A 165 -19.09 -12.77 6.08
N ALA A 166 -18.56 -12.65 7.29
CA ALA A 166 -19.27 -13.03 8.51
C ALA A 166 -20.18 -11.91 9.03
N GLU A 167 -21.07 -12.30 9.94
CA GLU A 167 -21.94 -11.39 10.69
C GLU A 167 -21.12 -10.56 11.68
N LEU A 168 -21.55 -9.31 11.88
CA LEU A 168 -20.94 -8.43 12.86
C LEU A 168 -21.39 -8.78 14.27
N LYS A 169 -20.48 -8.64 15.24
CA LYS A 169 -20.83 -8.73 16.66
C LYS A 169 -21.77 -7.58 17.08
N PRO A 170 -22.60 -7.78 18.13
CA PRO A 170 -23.51 -6.75 18.67
C PRO A 170 -22.87 -5.38 18.93
N GLU A 171 -21.62 -5.37 19.40
CA GLU A 171 -20.86 -4.15 19.68
C GLU A 171 -20.54 -3.33 18.42
N TYR A 172 -20.42 -3.99 17.27
CA TYR A 172 -20.10 -3.36 15.98
C TYR A 172 -21.32 -3.20 15.09
N LEU A 173 -22.53 -3.52 15.57
CA LEU A 173 -23.78 -3.36 14.82
C LEU A 173 -24.22 -1.89 14.79
N GLY A 174 -24.08 -1.13 15.88
CA GLY A 174 -24.59 0.24 15.95
C GLY A 174 -26.10 0.27 15.71
N ASP A 175 -26.56 1.07 14.75
CA ASP A 175 -27.97 1.17 14.35
C ASP A 175 -28.44 0.04 13.39
N SER A 176 -27.54 -0.87 13.00
CA SER A 176 -27.86 -1.96 12.06
C SER A 176 -28.54 -3.16 12.76
N LEU A 177 -29.40 -3.88 12.03
CA LEU A 177 -30.17 -5.02 12.55
C LEU A 177 -29.27 -6.20 12.96
N PRO A 178 -29.61 -6.97 14.02
CA PRO A 178 -28.88 -8.18 14.39
C PRO A 178 -28.78 -9.16 13.20
N GLY A 179 -27.59 -9.71 12.96
CA GLY A 179 -27.32 -10.58 11.81
C GLY A 179 -26.85 -9.86 10.53
N THR A 180 -26.60 -8.54 10.60
CA THR A 180 -26.03 -7.80 9.45
C THR A 180 -24.59 -8.25 9.17
N HIS A 181 -24.29 -8.60 7.91
CA HIS A 181 -22.93 -8.88 7.47
C HIS A 181 -22.07 -7.61 7.40
N LEU A 182 -20.76 -7.76 7.56
CA LEU A 182 -19.81 -6.63 7.45
C LEU A 182 -20.00 -5.82 6.17
N LEU A 183 -20.19 -6.49 5.04
CA LEU A 183 -20.31 -5.87 3.73
C LEU A 183 -21.60 -5.08 3.58
N ASP A 184 -22.72 -5.60 4.10
CA ASP A 184 -24.01 -4.92 4.05
C ASP A 184 -23.99 -3.64 4.89
N LYS A 185 -23.39 -3.70 6.09
CA LYS A 185 -23.17 -2.50 6.91
C LYS A 185 -22.30 -1.48 6.18
N LEU A 186 -21.23 -1.93 5.55
CA LEU A 186 -20.32 -1.05 4.84
C LEU A 186 -20.98 -0.41 3.61
N ASP A 187 -21.86 -1.13 2.92
CA ASP A 187 -22.69 -0.60 1.83
C ASP A 187 -23.69 0.44 2.31
N GLY A 188 -24.35 0.20 3.45
CA GLY A 188 -25.24 1.16 4.11
C GLY A 188 -24.50 2.46 4.45
N LEU A 189 -23.42 2.37 5.22
CA LEU A 189 -22.57 3.51 5.60
C LEU A 189 -22.03 4.27 4.37
N SER A 190 -21.61 3.54 3.34
CA SER A 190 -21.10 4.17 2.11
C SER A 190 -22.19 4.94 1.39
N THR A 191 -23.41 4.38 1.30
CA THR A 191 -24.55 5.01 0.63
C THR A 191 -25.05 6.24 1.39
N GLU A 192 -25.12 6.18 2.73
CA GLU A 192 -25.50 7.30 3.59
C GLU A 192 -24.57 8.51 3.42
N LEU A 193 -23.27 8.25 3.29
CA LEU A 193 -22.25 9.29 3.08
C LEU A 193 -22.12 9.74 1.61
N GLY A 194 -23.00 9.25 0.73
CA GLY A 194 -23.06 9.59 -0.68
C GLY A 194 -21.97 8.93 -1.54
N PHE A 195 -21.23 7.96 -1.01
CA PHE A 195 -20.34 7.11 -1.79
C PHE A 195 -21.14 6.07 -2.58
N THR A 196 -20.52 5.51 -3.62
CA THR A 196 -21.07 4.31 -4.26
C THR A 196 -21.00 3.15 -3.28
N ALA A 197 -22.01 2.27 -3.27
CA ALA A 197 -21.98 1.03 -2.50
C ALA A 197 -20.65 0.31 -2.73
N TYR A 198 -20.01 -0.12 -1.64
CA TYR A 198 -18.70 -0.75 -1.62
C TYR A 198 -18.66 -2.05 -2.44
N THR A 199 -19.75 -2.83 -2.41
CA THR A 199 -19.91 -4.07 -3.19
C THR A 199 -20.73 -3.89 -4.47
N GLY A 200 -21.27 -2.68 -4.70
CA GLY A 200 -22.19 -2.38 -5.79
C GLY A 200 -21.65 -2.60 -7.19
N ARG A 201 -22.47 -2.31 -8.21
CA ARG A 201 -22.03 -2.34 -9.61
C ARG A 201 -20.91 -1.31 -9.77
N GLY A 202 -19.71 -1.80 -10.08
CA GLY A 202 -18.50 -0.99 -10.19
C GLY A 202 -18.72 0.21 -11.11
N SER A 203 -18.02 1.32 -10.83
CA SER A 203 -18.14 2.54 -11.63
C SER A 203 -17.60 2.37 -13.06
N LYS A 204 -16.85 1.29 -13.30
CA LYS A 204 -16.17 0.98 -14.55
C LYS A 204 -16.90 -0.08 -15.35
N SER A 205 -16.83 0.04 -16.68
CA SER A 205 -17.32 -0.99 -17.60
C SER A 205 -16.53 -2.28 -17.42
N VAL A 206 -17.15 -3.42 -17.73
CA VAL A 206 -16.46 -4.73 -17.73
C VAL A 206 -15.26 -4.73 -18.68
N ILE A 207 -15.37 -4.03 -19.81
CA ILE A 207 -14.27 -3.88 -20.78
C ILE A 207 -13.11 -3.10 -20.15
N ASP A 208 -13.40 -2.00 -19.45
CA ASP A 208 -12.36 -1.21 -18.78
C ASP A 208 -11.66 -2.03 -17.70
N VAL A 209 -12.41 -2.76 -16.88
CA VAL A 209 -11.85 -3.64 -15.85
C VAL A 209 -10.97 -4.71 -16.48
N PHE A 210 -11.40 -5.31 -17.59
CA PHE A 210 -10.61 -6.29 -18.33
C PHE A 210 -9.31 -5.69 -18.88
N CYS A 211 -9.39 -4.56 -19.59
CA CYS A 211 -8.23 -3.89 -20.17
C CYS A 211 -7.23 -3.42 -19.10
N ILE A 212 -7.71 -2.85 -17.99
CA ILE A 212 -6.86 -2.43 -16.87
C ILE A 212 -6.20 -3.66 -16.22
N THR A 213 -6.97 -4.72 -15.97
CA THR A 213 -6.44 -5.95 -15.37
C THR A 213 -5.36 -6.57 -16.28
N LEU A 214 -5.60 -6.63 -17.59
CA LEU A 214 -4.63 -7.14 -18.57
C LEU A 214 -3.37 -6.26 -18.62
N ALA A 215 -3.53 -4.94 -18.66
CA ALA A 215 -2.41 -4.01 -18.66
C ALA A 215 -1.55 -4.15 -17.38
N LEU A 216 -2.19 -4.28 -16.21
CA LEU A 216 -1.51 -4.53 -14.94
C LEU A 216 -0.83 -5.90 -14.91
N MET A 217 -1.46 -6.92 -15.48
CA MET A 217 -0.93 -8.28 -15.58
C MET A 217 0.35 -8.34 -16.42
N VAL A 218 0.31 -7.77 -17.62
CA VAL A 218 1.47 -7.71 -18.51
C VAL A 218 2.57 -6.80 -17.92
N GLY A 219 2.18 -5.65 -17.37
CA GLY A 219 3.14 -4.71 -16.78
C GLY A 219 3.89 -5.29 -15.57
N THR A 220 3.18 -5.96 -14.66
CA THR A 220 3.81 -6.57 -13.48
C THR A 220 4.63 -7.82 -13.80
N ALA A 221 4.31 -8.53 -14.89
CA ALA A 221 5.15 -9.63 -15.36
C ALA A 221 6.52 -9.16 -15.90
N GLY A 222 6.66 -7.88 -16.24
CA GLY A 222 7.90 -7.29 -16.72
C GLY A 222 8.84 -6.76 -15.62
N LEU A 223 8.50 -6.92 -14.33
CA LEU A 223 9.24 -6.29 -13.22
C LEU A 223 10.71 -6.78 -13.15
N PRO A 224 11.69 -5.90 -13.46
CA PRO A 224 13.09 -6.32 -13.60
C PRO A 224 13.69 -6.91 -12.32
N HIS A 225 13.33 -6.38 -11.15
CA HIS A 225 13.87 -6.81 -9.85
C HIS A 225 13.36 -8.17 -9.37
N VAL A 226 12.29 -8.67 -9.97
CA VAL A 226 11.74 -10.01 -9.74
C VAL A 226 12.35 -10.98 -10.74
N ILE A 227 12.41 -10.59 -12.02
CA ILE A 227 12.98 -11.37 -13.10
C ILE A 227 14.44 -11.75 -12.81
N THR A 228 15.26 -10.80 -12.38
CA THR A 228 16.69 -11.03 -12.15
C THR A 228 17.00 -12.11 -11.12
N ARG A 229 16.07 -12.39 -10.20
CA ARG A 229 16.24 -13.44 -9.19
C ARG A 229 16.15 -14.84 -9.77
N PHE A 230 15.33 -15.05 -10.80
CA PHE A 230 15.21 -16.34 -11.45
C PHE A 230 16.47 -16.71 -12.24
N PHE A 231 17.27 -15.72 -12.65
CA PHE A 231 18.59 -15.96 -13.24
C PHE A 231 19.60 -16.53 -12.25
N THR A 232 19.41 -16.37 -10.94
CA THR A 232 20.39 -16.83 -9.93
C THR A 232 20.15 -18.26 -9.43
N VAL A 233 18.99 -18.86 -9.73
CA VAL A 233 18.60 -20.20 -9.23
C VAL A 233 19.29 -21.31 -10.04
N PRO A 234 20.03 -22.26 -9.44
CA PRO A 234 20.90 -23.19 -10.19
C PRO A 234 20.17 -24.10 -11.19
N LYS A 235 18.92 -24.53 -10.93
CA LYS A 235 18.17 -25.48 -11.79
C LYS A 235 16.80 -24.96 -12.19
N VAL A 236 16.34 -25.30 -13.40
CA VAL A 236 15.01 -24.93 -13.92
C VAL A 236 13.87 -25.53 -13.08
N ARG A 237 14.04 -26.75 -12.57
CA ARG A 237 13.07 -27.38 -11.65
C ARG A 237 12.91 -26.57 -10.37
N ASP A 238 14.02 -26.14 -9.80
CA ASP A 238 14.04 -25.37 -8.56
C ASP A 238 13.49 -23.96 -8.77
N ALA A 239 13.68 -23.38 -9.96
CA ALA A 239 13.06 -22.11 -10.34
C ALA A 239 11.52 -22.19 -10.37
N ARG A 240 10.94 -23.27 -10.91
CA ARG A 240 9.47 -23.48 -10.91
C ARG A 240 8.91 -23.71 -9.52
N ILE A 241 9.57 -24.54 -8.73
CA ILE A 241 9.16 -24.81 -7.33
C ILE A 241 9.25 -23.52 -6.50
N SER A 242 10.34 -22.74 -6.67
CA SER A 242 10.49 -21.45 -6.02
C SER A 242 9.41 -20.45 -6.45
N ALA A 243 9.04 -20.44 -7.73
CA ALA A 243 7.96 -19.60 -8.22
C ALA A 243 6.61 -19.97 -7.57
N GLY A 244 6.30 -21.27 -7.45
CA GLY A 244 5.09 -21.77 -6.79
C GLY A 244 5.03 -21.42 -5.31
N TRP A 245 6.13 -21.61 -4.56
CA TRP A 245 6.19 -21.17 -3.16
C TRP A 245 6.00 -19.67 -3.00
N ALA A 246 6.60 -18.87 -3.88
CA ALA A 246 6.42 -17.43 -3.83
C ALA A 246 4.97 -17.01 -4.19
N LEU A 247 4.29 -17.72 -5.10
CA LEU A 247 2.86 -17.52 -5.33
C LEU A 247 2.04 -17.80 -4.07
N LEU A 248 2.29 -18.92 -3.39
CA LEU A 248 1.60 -19.26 -2.14
C LEU A 248 1.75 -18.14 -1.09
N PHE A 249 2.97 -17.63 -0.92
CA PHE A 249 3.27 -16.53 -0.01
C PHE A 249 2.58 -15.22 -0.38
N ILE A 250 2.51 -14.90 -1.67
CA ILE A 250 1.77 -13.72 -2.17
C ILE A 250 0.28 -13.86 -1.88
N VAL A 251 -0.30 -15.04 -2.12
CA VAL A 251 -1.74 -15.30 -1.92
C VAL A 251 -2.17 -15.06 -0.48
N ILE A 252 -1.34 -15.38 0.53
CA ILE A 252 -1.71 -15.17 1.95
C ILE A 252 -2.01 -13.69 2.23
N LEU A 253 -1.16 -12.78 1.77
CA LEU A 253 -1.37 -11.33 1.95
C LEU A 253 -2.49 -10.81 1.03
N TYR A 254 -2.49 -11.25 -0.21
CA TYR A 254 -3.41 -10.73 -1.23
C TYR A 254 -4.85 -11.16 -0.92
N ALA A 255 -5.06 -12.35 -0.37
CA ALA A 255 -6.37 -12.80 0.08
C ALA A 255 -6.85 -12.06 1.35
N THR A 256 -5.94 -11.52 2.17
CA THR A 256 -6.29 -10.77 3.38
C THR A 256 -6.45 -9.27 3.14
N ALA A 257 -5.89 -8.72 2.07
CA ALA A 257 -5.98 -7.30 1.76
C ALA A 257 -7.42 -6.75 1.61
N PRO A 258 -8.36 -7.45 0.93
CA PRO A 258 -9.75 -7.00 0.85
C PRO A 258 -10.44 -6.95 2.23
N ALA A 259 -10.12 -7.92 3.08
CA ALA A 259 -10.66 -8.00 4.43
C ALA A 259 -10.21 -6.82 5.28
N ILE A 260 -8.90 -6.55 5.31
CA ILE A 260 -8.33 -5.40 6.03
C ILE A 260 -8.89 -4.09 5.50
N ALA A 261 -9.03 -3.95 4.17
CA ALA A 261 -9.59 -2.74 3.56
C ALA A 261 -11.02 -2.45 4.03
N ALA A 262 -11.87 -3.48 4.09
CA ALA A 262 -13.25 -3.35 4.58
C ALA A 262 -13.31 -3.08 6.09
N PHE A 263 -12.56 -3.84 6.90
CA PHE A 263 -12.50 -3.61 8.35
C PHE A 263 -12.04 -2.18 8.67
N ALA A 264 -10.95 -1.73 8.05
CA ALA A 264 -10.43 -0.39 8.24
C ALA A 264 -11.40 0.69 7.77
N ARG A 265 -12.11 0.46 6.65
CA ARG A 265 -13.10 1.41 6.14
C ARG A 265 -14.26 1.59 7.10
N THR A 266 -14.82 0.48 7.59
CA THR A 266 -15.93 0.49 8.54
C THR A 266 -15.51 1.19 9.83
N ASN A 267 -14.39 0.78 10.44
CA ASN A 267 -13.90 1.38 11.69
C ASN A 267 -13.60 2.87 11.55
N LEU A 268 -13.04 3.29 10.42
CA LEU A 268 -12.74 4.69 10.16
C LEU A 268 -14.03 5.52 10.07
N ILE A 269 -15.01 5.07 9.29
CA ILE A 269 -16.27 5.79 9.12
C ILE A 269 -16.99 5.90 10.48
N THR A 270 -17.10 4.80 11.22
CA THR A 270 -17.84 4.78 12.49
C THR A 270 -17.20 5.62 13.58
N THR A 271 -15.87 5.77 13.56
CA THR A 271 -15.14 6.51 14.61
C THR A 271 -15.07 8.01 14.32
N VAL A 272 -14.99 8.38 13.03
CA VAL A 272 -14.66 9.76 12.63
C VAL A 272 -15.89 10.53 12.14
N SER A 273 -16.85 9.85 11.49
CA SER A 273 -17.99 10.54 10.91
C SER A 273 -18.91 11.12 12.00
N ASN A 274 -19.18 12.42 11.93
CA ASN A 274 -20.02 13.19 12.86
C ASN A 274 -19.50 13.30 14.31
N SER A 275 -18.25 12.92 14.58
CA SER A 275 -17.62 13.10 15.89
C SER A 275 -17.14 14.55 16.06
N GLU A 276 -17.28 15.12 17.26
CA GLU A 276 -16.73 16.45 17.56
C GLU A 276 -15.19 16.41 17.56
N TYR A 277 -14.55 17.43 16.98
CA TYR A 277 -13.08 17.48 16.89
C TYR A 277 -12.39 17.41 18.26
N LYS A 278 -13.04 17.89 19.32
CA LYS A 278 -12.49 17.83 20.68
C LYS A 278 -12.41 16.39 21.22
N GLU A 279 -13.37 15.56 20.84
CA GLU A 279 -13.52 14.17 21.31
C GLU A 279 -12.84 13.15 20.40
N VAL A 280 -12.25 13.58 19.28
CA VAL A 280 -11.57 12.65 18.37
C VAL A 280 -10.46 11.88 19.10
N PRO A 281 -10.34 10.56 18.83
CA PRO A 281 -9.32 9.75 19.46
C PRO A 281 -7.91 10.28 19.19
N GLY A 282 -7.00 10.01 20.12
CA GLY A 282 -5.61 10.50 20.05
C GLY A 282 -4.86 10.09 18.79
N TRP A 283 -5.24 9.01 18.11
CA TRP A 283 -4.65 8.60 16.83
C TRP A 283 -4.89 9.66 15.74
N PHE A 284 -6.08 10.29 15.70
CA PHE A 284 -6.43 11.27 14.67
C PHE A 284 -5.46 12.46 14.68
N LYS A 285 -5.18 13.00 15.88
CA LYS A 285 -4.27 14.13 16.07
C LYS A 285 -2.83 13.80 15.63
N LYS A 286 -2.37 12.57 15.87
CA LYS A 286 -1.03 12.10 15.46
C LYS A 286 -0.88 12.02 13.95
N TRP A 287 -1.90 11.52 13.24
CA TRP A 287 -1.89 11.46 11.77
C TRP A 287 -2.15 12.83 11.11
N GLU A 288 -2.76 13.76 11.85
CA GLU A 288 -2.87 15.15 11.44
C GLU A 288 -1.50 15.87 11.56
N ASP A 289 -0.63 15.52 12.52
CA ASP A 289 0.74 16.07 12.64
C ASP A 289 1.60 15.72 11.42
N THR A 290 1.40 14.54 10.84
CA THR A 290 2.15 14.07 9.66
C THR A 290 1.63 14.62 8.33
N LYS A 291 0.58 15.47 8.34
CA LYS A 291 -0.11 16.02 7.14
C LYS A 291 -0.81 14.97 6.27
N LEU A 292 -1.04 13.77 6.80
CA LEU A 292 -1.71 12.68 6.09
C LEU A 292 -3.21 12.62 6.39
N ILE A 293 -3.64 13.28 7.47
CA ILE A 293 -5.04 13.63 7.74
C ILE A 293 -5.15 15.13 7.86
N ALA A 294 -6.26 15.70 7.37
CA ALA A 294 -6.56 17.10 7.60
C ALA A 294 -8.07 17.31 7.58
N TRP A 295 -8.54 18.18 8.47
CA TRP A 295 -9.93 18.59 8.56
C TRP A 295 -10.02 20.10 8.31
N LEU A 296 -11.00 20.48 7.50
CA LEU A 296 -11.37 21.86 7.26
C LEU A 296 -12.87 21.97 7.48
N ASP A 297 -13.24 22.55 8.62
CA ASP A 297 -14.61 22.90 8.94
C ASP A 297 -15.14 23.92 7.92
N LYS A 298 -16.22 23.58 7.22
CA LYS A 298 -16.87 24.46 6.23
C LYS A 298 -18.14 25.07 6.76
N ASN A 299 -18.77 24.44 7.75
CA ASN A 299 -20.08 24.82 8.27
C ASN A 299 -20.00 25.46 9.69
N ASN A 300 -18.80 25.51 10.27
CA ASN A 300 -18.46 26.00 11.61
C ASN A 300 -19.22 25.26 12.74
N ASP A 301 -19.53 23.97 12.56
CA ASP A 301 -20.23 23.16 13.57
C ASP A 301 -19.27 22.44 14.53
N GLY A 302 -17.97 22.44 14.27
CA GLY A 302 -16.96 21.79 15.09
C GLY A 302 -16.95 20.25 15.00
N LYS A 303 -17.71 19.65 14.08
CA LYS A 303 -17.82 18.21 13.85
C LYS A 303 -17.11 17.80 12.58
N ILE A 304 -16.60 16.58 12.55
CA ILE A 304 -15.92 16.06 11.37
C ILE A 304 -16.95 15.40 10.44
N GLN A 305 -17.28 16.10 9.36
CA GLN A 305 -18.19 15.61 8.34
C GLN A 305 -17.44 14.91 7.19
N TYR A 306 -17.59 13.59 7.09
CA TYR A 306 -16.95 12.80 6.05
C TYR A 306 -17.92 12.37 4.96
N TYR A 307 -17.84 13.04 3.80
CA TYR A 307 -18.73 12.79 2.67
C TYR A 307 -17.94 12.50 1.38
N LYS A 308 -18.64 12.10 0.32
CA LYS A 308 -18.03 11.98 -1.02
C LYS A 308 -17.52 13.33 -1.52
N GLY A 309 -16.25 13.38 -1.90
CA GLY A 309 -15.62 14.55 -2.51
C GLY A 309 -14.21 14.79 -1.97
N LYS A 310 -13.48 15.73 -2.57
CA LYS A 310 -12.24 16.25 -1.98
C LYS A 310 -12.60 17.43 -1.09
N PRO A 311 -12.13 17.54 0.15
CA PRO A 311 -12.54 18.63 1.03
C PRO A 311 -11.98 19.99 0.59
N PHE A 312 -10.77 20.01 0.03
CA PHE A 312 -10.10 21.19 -0.47
C PHE A 312 -9.29 20.89 -1.73
N GLU A 313 -8.99 21.92 -2.51
CA GLU A 313 -8.12 21.84 -3.68
C GLU A 313 -6.67 21.59 -3.26
N LYS A 314 -5.87 21.01 -4.16
CA LYS A 314 -4.43 20.93 -3.93
C LYS A 314 -3.83 22.33 -3.93
N SER A 315 -2.78 22.54 -3.13
CA SER A 315 -2.03 23.79 -3.17
C SER A 315 -1.38 24.01 -4.54
N LYS A 316 -0.97 25.25 -4.83
CA LYS A 316 -0.23 25.61 -6.06
C LYS A 316 1.03 24.76 -6.26
N ASP A 317 1.64 24.29 -5.18
CA ASP A 317 2.80 23.39 -5.20
C ASP A 317 2.43 21.88 -5.32
N ASN A 318 1.19 21.57 -5.72
CA ASN A 318 0.65 20.21 -5.83
C ASN A 318 0.65 19.41 -4.50
N LYS A 319 0.87 20.08 -3.37
CA LYS A 319 0.78 19.49 -2.03
C LYS A 319 -0.68 19.21 -1.68
N ALA A 320 -0.93 18.02 -1.15
CA ALA A 320 -2.27 17.59 -0.75
C ALA A 320 -2.81 18.48 0.37
N VAL A 321 -2.01 18.73 1.42
CA VAL A 321 -2.39 19.53 2.59
C VAL A 321 -1.30 20.56 2.88
N VAL A 322 -1.70 21.81 3.13
CA VAL A 322 -0.85 22.88 3.63
C VAL A 322 -1.50 23.44 4.89
N PHE A 323 -0.83 23.25 6.02
CA PHE A 323 -1.26 23.86 7.28
C PHE A 323 -0.63 25.24 7.45
N LYS A 324 -1.31 26.11 8.20
CA LYS A 324 -0.77 27.39 8.64
C LYS A 324 0.33 27.14 9.67
N VAL A 325 1.47 27.77 9.45
CA VAL A 325 2.67 27.65 10.28
C VAL A 325 3.01 29.02 10.85
N ASP A 326 3.38 29.06 12.12
CA ASP A 326 3.87 30.26 12.82
C ASP A 326 5.29 30.63 12.37
N ASP A 327 5.79 31.82 12.73
CA ASP A 327 7.12 32.34 12.34
C ASP A 327 8.28 31.43 12.79
N LYS A 328 8.02 30.52 13.73
CA LYS A 328 8.97 29.50 14.24
C LYS A 328 8.83 28.12 13.59
N GLY A 329 8.02 27.95 12.56
CA GLY A 329 7.84 26.66 11.89
C GLY A 329 6.83 25.71 12.58
N LYS A 330 6.09 26.17 13.60
CA LYS A 330 5.12 25.35 14.36
C LYS A 330 3.69 25.53 13.83
N LEU A 331 2.93 24.43 13.77
CA LEU A 331 1.56 24.41 13.25
C LEU A 331 0.62 25.24 14.14
N ILE A 332 -0.14 26.16 13.54
CA ILE A 332 -1.10 27.01 14.25
C ILE A 332 -2.40 26.24 14.47
N LYS A 333 -2.89 26.26 15.71
CA LYS A 333 -4.15 25.65 16.10
C LYS A 333 -5.30 26.67 15.98
N GLY A 334 -6.42 26.24 15.43
CA GLY A 334 -7.69 26.98 15.34
C GLY A 334 -8.54 26.83 16.61
N GLU A 335 -9.78 27.31 16.54
CA GLU A 335 -10.66 27.50 17.71
C GLU A 335 -11.03 26.19 18.44
N HIS A 336 -11.14 25.06 17.73
CA HIS A 336 -11.41 23.76 18.36
C HIS A 336 -10.13 22.95 18.63
N GLY A 337 -8.96 23.56 18.43
CA GLY A 337 -7.66 22.90 18.53
C GLY A 337 -7.20 22.24 17.22
N GLN A 338 -7.94 22.42 16.12
CA GLN A 338 -7.58 21.86 14.81
C GLN A 338 -6.40 22.56 14.15
N LYS A 339 -5.67 21.86 13.29
CA LYS A 339 -4.64 22.51 12.49
C LYS A 339 -5.29 23.26 11.34
N ILE A 340 -5.02 24.57 11.25
CA ILE A 340 -5.65 25.41 10.22
C ILE A 340 -5.13 25.02 8.85
N VAL A 341 -6.01 24.53 7.98
CA VAL A 341 -5.71 24.22 6.59
C VAL A 341 -5.79 25.49 5.74
N LEU A 342 -4.74 25.79 4.97
CA LEU A 342 -4.66 26.95 4.07
C LEU A 342 -5.16 26.65 2.65
N ASN A 343 -5.46 25.40 2.33
CA ASN A 343 -6.01 25.01 1.05
C ASN A 343 -7.40 25.62 0.84
N LYS A 344 -7.72 25.96 -0.42
CA LYS A 344 -9.05 26.45 -0.77
C LYS A 344 -10.10 25.36 -0.59
N PRO A 345 -11.20 25.59 0.15
CA PRO A 345 -12.29 24.62 0.25
C PRO A 345 -12.93 24.37 -1.12
N THR A 346 -13.37 23.14 -1.36
CA THR A 346 -14.22 22.82 -2.52
C THR A 346 -15.69 23.04 -2.19
N GLU A 347 -16.55 23.05 -3.22
CA GLU A 347 -18.02 23.09 -3.08
C GLU A 347 -18.63 21.79 -2.51
N THR A 348 -17.84 20.73 -2.33
CA THR A 348 -18.36 19.46 -1.81
C THR A 348 -18.62 19.54 -0.31
N LYS A 349 -19.61 18.79 0.19
CA LYS A 349 -19.91 18.68 1.64
C LYS A 349 -18.83 17.99 2.47
N ASN A 350 -17.82 17.38 1.83
CA ASN A 350 -16.76 16.70 2.55
C ASN A 350 -15.81 17.72 3.21
N GLU A 351 -15.44 17.46 4.46
CA GLU A 351 -14.54 18.30 5.25
C GLU A 351 -13.24 17.59 5.62
N LEU A 352 -13.19 16.27 5.44
CA LEU A 352 -12.08 15.43 5.88
C LEU A 352 -11.26 14.89 4.72
N TYR A 353 -9.95 15.12 4.79
CA TYR A 353 -8.93 14.53 3.92
C TYR A 353 -8.23 13.39 4.67
N ILE A 354 -8.11 12.25 3.99
CA ILE A 354 -7.42 11.07 4.49
C ILE A 354 -6.57 10.54 3.36
N ASP A 355 -5.26 10.47 3.58
CA ASP A 355 -4.37 9.82 2.63
C ASP A 355 -4.67 8.31 2.59
N ARG A 356 -4.69 7.72 1.39
CA ARG A 356 -5.05 6.31 1.23
C ARG A 356 -3.97 5.39 1.79
N ASP A 357 -2.73 5.87 1.82
CA ASP A 357 -1.58 5.09 2.28
C ASP A 357 -1.54 4.94 3.80
N ILE A 358 -2.39 5.63 4.57
CA ILE A 358 -2.40 5.44 6.03
C ILE A 358 -3.32 4.32 6.50
N ILE A 359 -4.23 3.82 5.65
CA ILE A 359 -5.29 2.88 6.06
C ILE A 359 -4.73 1.66 6.79
N VAL A 360 -3.71 1.00 6.24
CA VAL A 360 -3.14 -0.21 6.86
C VAL A 360 -2.39 0.12 8.15
N LEU A 361 -1.66 1.23 8.17
CA LEU A 361 -0.84 1.62 9.33
C LEU A 361 -1.68 2.18 10.48
N ALA A 362 -2.77 2.88 10.18
CA ALA A 362 -3.67 3.48 11.15
C ALA A 362 -4.70 2.48 11.67
N ASN A 363 -5.09 1.46 10.88
CA ASN A 363 -6.15 0.51 11.28
C ASN A 363 -5.95 -0.13 12.67
N PRO A 364 -4.75 -0.57 13.08
CA PRO A 364 -4.52 -1.05 14.46
C PRO A 364 -4.80 0.01 15.52
N GLU A 365 -4.50 1.28 15.26
CA GLU A 365 -4.77 2.39 16.18
C GLU A 365 -6.26 2.73 16.22
N ILE A 366 -6.93 2.71 15.06
CA ILE A 366 -8.38 2.93 14.95
C ILE A 366 -9.14 1.83 15.71
N ALA A 367 -8.67 0.59 15.64
CA ALA A 367 -9.24 -0.56 16.34
C ALA A 367 -8.77 -0.69 17.81
N ASN A 368 -8.05 0.31 18.36
CA ASN A 368 -7.53 0.29 19.74
C ASN A 368 -6.72 -0.97 20.08
N LEU A 369 -5.93 -1.48 19.14
CA LEU A 369 -5.05 -2.62 19.39
C LEU A 369 -3.85 -2.23 20.28
N PRO A 370 -3.22 -3.20 20.96
CA PRO A 370 -2.04 -2.94 21.80
C PRO A 370 -0.89 -2.28 21.04
N ALA A 371 -0.10 -1.46 21.73
CA ALA A 371 1.04 -0.72 21.17
C ALA A 371 2.06 -1.61 20.43
N TRP A 372 2.26 -2.85 20.87
CA TRP A 372 3.15 -3.79 20.20
C TRP A 372 2.64 -4.22 18.82
N VAL A 373 1.31 -4.29 18.62
CA VAL A 373 0.72 -4.60 17.30
C VAL A 373 0.92 -3.41 16.37
N ILE A 374 0.71 -2.19 16.84
CA ILE A 374 0.94 -0.95 16.08
C ILE A 374 2.40 -0.89 15.61
N ALA A 375 3.35 -1.13 16.53
CA ALA A 375 4.77 -1.18 16.20
C ALA A 375 5.10 -2.28 15.18
N LEU A 376 4.46 -3.45 15.29
CA LEU A 376 4.64 -4.56 14.37
C LEU A 376 4.19 -4.20 12.94
N VAL A 377 3.00 -3.61 12.78
CA VAL A 377 2.47 -3.21 11.46
C VAL A 377 3.42 -2.25 10.75
N ALA A 378 3.98 -1.31 11.49
CA ALA A 378 4.94 -0.37 10.94
C ALA A 378 6.28 -0.99 10.58
N ALA A 379 6.80 -1.89 11.43
CA ALA A 379 7.99 -2.67 11.09
C ALA A 379 7.77 -3.46 9.78
N GLY A 380 6.56 -4.00 9.58
CA GLY A 380 6.15 -4.63 8.32
C GLY A 380 6.11 -3.68 7.13
N GLY A 381 5.53 -2.48 7.30
CA GLY A 381 5.49 -1.45 6.26
C GLY A 381 6.89 -0.99 5.85
N LEU A 382 7.78 -0.81 6.83
CA LEU A 382 9.18 -0.47 6.57
C LEU A 382 9.90 -1.62 5.86
N ALA A 383 9.73 -2.86 6.33
CA ALA A 383 10.32 -4.05 5.71
C ALA A 383 9.88 -4.21 4.24
N ALA A 384 8.61 -3.96 3.92
CA ALA A 384 8.06 -4.01 2.56
C ALA A 384 8.73 -2.99 1.63
N ALA A 385 8.84 -1.75 2.11
CA ALA A 385 9.36 -0.64 1.34
C ALA A 385 10.88 -0.77 1.11
N LEU A 386 11.64 -1.10 2.16
CA LEU A 386 13.09 -1.30 2.09
C LEU A 386 13.48 -2.52 1.23
N SER A 387 12.76 -3.64 1.36
CA SER A 387 12.99 -4.87 0.57
C SER A 387 13.01 -4.58 -0.94
N THR A 388 12.01 -3.83 -1.40
CA THR A 388 11.82 -3.55 -2.82
C THR A 388 12.80 -2.49 -3.31
N ALA A 389 13.01 -1.43 -2.52
CA ALA A 389 13.97 -0.38 -2.84
C ALA A 389 15.38 -0.93 -3.07
N ALA A 390 15.88 -1.80 -2.19
CA ALA A 390 17.17 -2.45 -2.36
C ALA A 390 17.22 -3.37 -3.58
N GLY A 391 16.13 -4.09 -3.86
CA GLY A 391 16.03 -4.92 -5.05
C GLY A 391 16.13 -4.11 -6.35
N LEU A 392 15.55 -2.91 -6.38
CA LEU A 392 15.59 -2.03 -7.55
C LEU A 392 16.95 -1.35 -7.73
N LEU A 393 17.58 -0.91 -6.64
CA LEU A 393 18.93 -0.34 -6.69
C LEU A 393 19.95 -1.35 -7.22
N LEU A 394 19.81 -2.62 -6.82
CA LEU A 394 20.61 -3.72 -7.35
C LEU A 394 20.42 -3.84 -8.86
N VAL A 395 19.17 -3.84 -9.36
CA VAL A 395 18.90 -3.90 -10.80
C VAL A 395 19.58 -2.74 -11.53
N ILE A 396 19.39 -1.51 -11.05
CA ILE A 396 19.98 -0.32 -11.66
C ILE A 396 21.52 -0.44 -11.68
N SER A 397 22.13 -0.81 -10.56
CA SER A 397 23.58 -1.00 -10.45
C SER A 397 24.08 -2.09 -11.39
N SER A 398 23.39 -3.23 -11.46
CA SER A 398 23.79 -4.36 -12.30
C SER A 398 23.65 -4.03 -13.79
N SER A 399 22.57 -3.35 -14.18
CA SER A 399 22.37 -2.90 -15.55
C SER A 399 23.42 -1.88 -15.97
N ILE A 400 23.77 -0.91 -15.13
CA ILE A 400 24.83 0.07 -15.46
C ILE A 400 26.21 -0.58 -15.51
N SER A 401 26.48 -1.61 -14.70
CA SER A 401 27.81 -2.21 -14.61
C SER A 401 28.06 -3.27 -15.69
N HIS A 402 27.02 -3.95 -16.18
CA HIS A 402 27.13 -5.06 -17.13
C HIS A 402 26.65 -4.73 -18.55
N ASP A 403 25.71 -3.79 -18.71
CA ASP A 403 25.08 -3.46 -19.99
C ASP A 403 25.67 -2.22 -20.66
#